data_AF-A0A1G4G4D5-F1
#
_entry.id   AF-A0A1G4G4D5-F1
#
_cell.length_a   1.000
_cell.length_b   1.000
_cell.length_c   1.000
_cell.angle_alpha   90.00
_cell.angle_beta   90.00
_cell.angle_gamma   90.00
#
_symmetry.space_group_name_H-M   'P 1'
#
loop_
_entity.id
_entity.type
_entity.pdbx_description
1 polymer ?
#
loop_
_entity_poly.entity_id
_entity_poly.type
_entity_poly.pdbx_seq_one_letter_code
_entity_poly.pdbx_strand_id
1 'polypeptide(L)'
;MASTTPNKRAIVDFLWEWTENHDDWSKLLISKIVATENPLSTADRETVFNYFLQSINLHSGLPALTVSKPTYTPTTKTIELDSLSAITGVNRLAKNQTLNFAKNITVIYGENGTGKTGYSRILKALGFSYDNNKTILSNVYAEAEPQSATINFKSNGTPKTFIWNGANNDSELENISVFNSNCVQFSISDRSLIVSPIGFHLFHLVSDELNALSQLLQRKIASHPTTLLWLDNLTLGTPQHTFIETLSATSSEQKLTELSDFTPAHEDALTVKEAELTSLNKAFLQSQIQTLRNQISEIDSILVNIESAKTKLNYANWQALLSINNEIFYLESKTQKGLKDLAEERGIEFYQTPEFNYFIRAAESYIKIIDKPDYPKEDDTCIYCLQPLDDSAKELLKSYRTLLNDKTQENLTELKKKKRELIELVKQVDTNLTFHQHTFGTDENQSPVQPKEITDYNTNLGALKTAFITDAIVQGSTFTYDYQTIITYLTVKRKELNESLTKKSEVLANLETRETTLNKEIAELKDRKYLSGKVAEVKTAIANHKIVKTLNANSSSFNTNSISRKTSSAREELVRQDFEDIFKKELTALRKANIKIDLSFGTDRGSSKVFQNINRHALADILTHIAARL
;
A
#
# COMPACT_ATOMS: atom_id res chain seq x y z
N MET A 1 -28.52 58.40 -46.81
CA MET A 1 -29.22 57.31 -47.53
C MET A 1 -29.16 56.08 -46.65
N ALA A 2 -30.33 55.52 -46.35
CA ALA A 2 -30.49 54.38 -45.45
C ALA A 2 -29.85 53.12 -46.06
N SER A 3 -28.99 52.47 -45.29
CA SER A 3 -28.50 51.12 -45.59
C SER A 3 -29.33 50.13 -44.79
N THR A 4 -30.13 49.35 -45.51
CA THR A 4 -30.87 48.18 -45.03
C THR A 4 -29.94 46.98 -44.91
N THR A 5 -29.75 46.45 -43.70
CA THR A 5 -29.37 45.04 -43.41
C THR A 5 -29.80 44.71 -41.97
N PRO A 6 -30.14 43.44 -41.67
CA PRO A 6 -31.06 43.03 -40.60
C PRO A 6 -30.43 43.11 -39.19
N ASN A 7 -31.26 43.30 -38.16
CA ASN A 7 -30.96 43.15 -36.71
C ASN A 7 -29.47 42.88 -36.38
N LYS A 8 -28.64 43.93 -36.30
CA LYS A 8 -27.29 43.77 -35.73
C LYS A 8 -27.44 43.46 -34.24
N ARG A 9 -27.12 42.22 -33.86
CA ARG A 9 -27.10 41.79 -32.46
C ARG A 9 -26.10 42.65 -31.67
N ALA A 10 -26.44 43.01 -30.44
CA ALA A 10 -25.54 43.69 -29.51
C ALA A 10 -24.83 42.69 -28.60
N ILE A 11 -23.75 43.11 -27.93
CA ILE A 11 -23.00 42.27 -26.98
C ILE A 11 -23.90 41.66 -25.89
N VAL A 12 -24.85 42.44 -25.39
CA VAL A 12 -25.81 41.98 -24.38
C VAL A 12 -26.75 40.90 -24.91
N ASP A 13 -26.97 40.80 -26.22
CA ASP A 13 -27.79 39.74 -26.79
C ASP A 13 -27.14 38.38 -26.56
N PHE A 14 -25.83 38.27 -26.71
CA PHE A 14 -25.08 37.05 -26.46
C PHE A 14 -25.04 36.67 -24.97
N LEU A 15 -24.92 37.66 -24.09
CA LEU A 15 -25.00 37.46 -22.64
C LEU A 15 -26.41 37.03 -22.21
N TRP A 16 -27.44 37.62 -22.81
CA TRP A 16 -28.82 37.29 -22.50
C TRP A 16 -29.20 35.90 -23.01
N GLU A 17 -28.81 35.53 -24.23
CA GLU A 17 -28.97 34.15 -24.74
C GLU A 17 -28.24 33.10 -23.88
N TRP A 18 -27.13 33.48 -23.22
CA TRP A 18 -26.48 32.59 -22.28
C TRP A 18 -27.40 32.28 -21.09
N THR A 19 -28.17 33.26 -20.61
CA THR A 19 -29.13 33.08 -19.51
C THR A 19 -30.31 32.18 -19.86
N GLU A 20 -30.67 32.05 -21.14
CA GLU A 20 -31.79 31.18 -21.56
C GLU A 20 -31.52 29.69 -21.31
N ASN A 21 -30.25 29.31 -21.20
CA ASN A 21 -29.82 27.95 -20.91
C ASN A 21 -29.53 27.71 -19.41
N HIS A 22 -29.84 28.69 -18.55
CA HIS A 22 -29.62 28.65 -17.11
C HIS A 22 -30.88 29.14 -16.38
N ASP A 23 -30.98 28.87 -15.08
CA ASP A 23 -32.13 29.35 -14.30
C ASP A 23 -32.10 30.88 -14.10
N ASP A 24 -33.18 31.44 -13.56
CA ASP A 24 -33.39 32.90 -13.44
C ASP A 24 -32.32 33.65 -12.64
N TRP A 25 -31.54 32.97 -11.78
CA TRP A 25 -30.39 33.58 -11.11
C TRP A 25 -29.36 34.14 -12.10
N SER A 26 -29.23 33.52 -13.27
CA SER A 26 -28.33 33.95 -14.34
C SER A 26 -28.79 35.27 -14.97
N LYS A 27 -30.10 35.48 -15.13
CA LYS A 27 -30.68 36.74 -15.60
C LYS A 27 -30.39 37.88 -14.62
N LEU A 28 -30.52 37.61 -13.32
CA LEU A 28 -30.17 38.56 -12.27
C LEU A 28 -28.68 38.90 -12.30
N LEU A 29 -27.80 37.91 -12.48
CA LEU A 29 -26.36 38.10 -12.61
C LEU A 29 -26.02 39.04 -13.78
N ILE A 30 -26.52 38.73 -14.98
CA ILE A 30 -26.26 39.54 -16.17
C ILE A 30 -26.82 40.96 -16.01
N SER A 31 -28.03 41.11 -15.47
CA SER A 31 -28.63 42.43 -15.23
C SER A 31 -27.78 43.29 -14.31
N LYS A 32 -27.27 42.73 -13.20
CA LYS A 32 -26.38 43.46 -12.27
C LYS A 32 -25.04 43.83 -12.89
N ILE A 33 -24.42 42.91 -13.63
CA ILE A 33 -23.13 43.16 -14.30
C ILE A 33 -23.28 44.27 -15.35
N VAL A 34 -24.32 44.20 -16.21
CA VAL A 34 -24.54 45.20 -17.25
C VAL A 34 -24.89 46.57 -16.67
N ALA A 35 -25.62 46.63 -15.55
CA ALA A 35 -25.98 47.90 -14.92
C ALA A 35 -24.81 48.59 -14.21
N THR A 36 -23.85 47.82 -13.69
CA THR A 36 -22.73 48.36 -12.88
C THR A 36 -21.42 48.45 -13.64
N GLU A 37 -21.24 47.67 -14.70
CA GLU A 37 -19.98 47.49 -15.46
C GLU A 37 -18.78 47.17 -14.56
N ASN A 38 -19.04 46.56 -13.39
CA ASN A 38 -18.06 46.29 -12.34
C ASN A 38 -18.30 44.92 -11.67
N PRO A 39 -17.31 44.38 -10.94
CA PRO A 39 -17.52 43.20 -10.10
C PRO A 39 -18.65 43.41 -9.09
N LEU A 40 -19.42 42.35 -8.80
CA LEU A 40 -20.54 42.42 -7.86
C LEU A 40 -20.04 42.69 -6.44
N SER A 41 -20.84 43.46 -5.69
CA SER A 41 -20.67 43.56 -4.25
C SER A 41 -20.89 42.19 -3.58
N THR A 42 -20.34 42.00 -2.37
CA THR A 42 -20.54 40.74 -1.63
C THR A 42 -22.03 40.43 -1.41
N ALA A 43 -22.83 41.44 -1.06
CA ALA A 43 -24.27 41.28 -0.83
C ALA A 43 -25.04 40.90 -2.12
N ASP A 44 -24.67 41.50 -3.25
CA ASP A 44 -25.27 41.17 -4.54
C ASP A 44 -24.92 39.75 -4.99
N ARG A 45 -23.67 39.33 -4.78
CA ARG A 45 -23.20 37.98 -5.11
C ARG A 45 -23.90 36.93 -4.26
N GLU A 46 -24.06 37.19 -2.96
CA GLU A 46 -24.84 36.31 -2.06
C GLU A 46 -26.32 36.24 -2.48
N THR A 47 -26.91 37.36 -2.90
CA THR A 47 -28.28 37.38 -3.43
C THR A 47 -28.42 36.48 -4.66
N VAL A 48 -27.51 36.61 -5.63
CA VAL A 48 -27.49 35.73 -6.82
C VAL A 48 -27.33 34.26 -6.41
N PHE A 49 -26.43 33.97 -5.47
CA PHE A 49 -26.21 32.61 -4.97
C PHE A 49 -27.45 32.03 -4.27
N ASN A 50 -28.19 32.81 -3.48
CA ASN A 50 -29.41 32.35 -2.83
C ASN A 50 -30.52 32.05 -3.85
N TYR A 51 -30.62 32.83 -4.93
CA TYR A 51 -31.52 32.53 -6.04
C TYR A 51 -31.14 31.24 -6.78
N PHE A 52 -29.85 30.95 -6.93
CA PHE A 52 -29.38 29.64 -7.42
C PHE A 52 -29.77 28.51 -6.46
N LEU A 53 -29.57 28.69 -5.14
CA LEU A 53 -29.99 27.68 -4.16
C LEU A 53 -31.51 27.44 -4.21
N GLN A 54 -32.31 28.48 -4.48
CA GLN A 54 -33.75 28.34 -4.65
C GLN A 54 -34.11 27.56 -5.91
N SER A 55 -33.39 27.74 -7.03
CA SER A 55 -33.67 26.97 -8.27
C SER A 55 -33.41 25.47 -8.11
N ILE A 56 -32.47 25.09 -7.23
CA ILE A 56 -32.17 23.69 -6.89
C ILE A 56 -32.90 23.18 -5.64
N ASN A 57 -33.92 23.90 -5.15
CA ASN A 57 -34.75 23.55 -3.99
C ASN A 57 -34.00 23.42 -2.65
N LEU A 58 -32.88 24.14 -2.48
CA LEU A 58 -32.10 24.20 -1.23
C LEU A 58 -32.27 25.53 -0.48
N HIS A 59 -33.11 26.43 -1.00
CA HIS A 59 -33.51 27.68 -0.37
C HIS A 59 -34.96 27.99 -0.74
N SER A 60 -35.66 28.75 0.09
CA SER A 60 -37.06 29.14 -0.13
C SER A 60 -37.33 30.52 0.45
N GLY A 61 -38.39 31.18 -0.04
CA GLY A 61 -38.85 32.47 0.46
C GLY A 61 -38.37 33.69 -0.32
N LEU A 62 -37.60 33.52 -1.41
CA LEU A 62 -37.26 34.65 -2.28
C LEU A 62 -38.39 34.93 -3.29
N PRO A 63 -38.69 36.21 -3.57
CA PRO A 63 -39.71 36.59 -4.54
C PRO A 63 -39.30 36.18 -5.96
N ALA A 64 -40.29 35.89 -6.81
CA ALA A 64 -40.06 35.54 -8.21
C ALA A 64 -39.31 36.65 -8.96
N LEU A 65 -38.29 36.28 -9.73
CA LEU A 65 -37.48 37.21 -10.48
C LEU A 65 -38.21 37.67 -11.75
N THR A 66 -38.45 38.97 -11.86
CA THR A 66 -38.91 39.62 -13.10
C THR A 66 -37.81 40.52 -13.62
N VAL A 67 -36.76 39.90 -14.17
CA VAL A 67 -35.61 40.62 -14.72
C VAL A 67 -35.80 40.76 -16.23
N SER A 68 -35.93 42.00 -16.70
CA SER A 68 -35.94 42.30 -18.14
C SER A 68 -34.52 42.34 -18.68
N LYS A 69 -34.39 42.09 -19.99
CA LYS A 69 -33.12 42.18 -20.69
C LYS A 69 -32.53 43.60 -20.55
N PRO A 70 -31.31 43.76 -19.99
CA PRO A 70 -30.71 45.07 -19.86
C PRO A 70 -30.35 45.63 -21.25
N THR A 71 -30.21 46.95 -21.36
CA THR A 71 -29.71 47.58 -22.58
C THR A 71 -28.31 48.09 -22.30
N TYR A 72 -27.34 47.73 -23.16
CA TYR A 72 -25.99 48.28 -23.10
C TYR A 72 -25.78 49.22 -24.28
N THR A 73 -25.50 50.47 -23.98
CA THR A 73 -25.09 51.47 -24.98
C THR A 73 -23.74 51.99 -24.54
N PRO A 74 -22.66 51.69 -25.29
CA PRO A 74 -21.34 52.27 -25.03
C PRO A 74 -21.45 53.78 -24.86
N THR A 75 -20.83 54.33 -23.82
CA THR A 75 -20.84 55.77 -23.58
C THR A 75 -20.16 56.48 -24.76
N THR A 76 -20.92 57.20 -25.59
CA THR A 76 -20.42 57.91 -26.78
C THR A 76 -19.78 59.27 -26.44
N LYS A 77 -19.32 59.45 -25.19
CA LYS A 77 -18.78 60.73 -24.74
C LYS A 77 -17.45 60.99 -25.43
N THR A 78 -17.38 62.09 -26.17
CA THR A 78 -16.14 62.62 -26.72
C THR A 78 -15.40 63.36 -25.62
N ILE A 79 -14.22 62.86 -25.25
CA ILE A 79 -13.34 63.48 -24.26
C ILE A 79 -12.25 64.26 -25.00
N GLU A 80 -12.24 65.58 -24.79
CA GLU A 80 -11.16 66.46 -25.28
C GLU A 80 -10.31 66.88 -24.08
N LEU A 81 -9.04 66.48 -24.04
CA LEU A 81 -8.12 66.94 -23.00
C LEU A 81 -7.72 68.39 -23.27
N ASP A 82 -7.83 69.26 -22.27
CA ASP A 82 -7.39 70.66 -22.37
C ASP A 82 -6.00 70.83 -21.72
N SER A 83 -5.83 70.40 -20.46
CA SER A 83 -4.54 70.52 -19.76
C SER A 83 -4.35 69.50 -18.64
N LEU A 84 -3.08 69.19 -18.35
CA LEU A 84 -2.61 68.47 -17.18
C LEU A 84 -1.69 69.42 -16.38
N SER A 85 -2.07 69.78 -15.16
CA SER A 85 -1.38 70.78 -14.35
C SER A 85 -1.22 70.33 -12.90
N ALA A 86 -0.55 71.15 -12.07
CA ALA A 86 -0.35 70.91 -10.64
C ALA A 86 0.25 69.53 -10.31
N ILE A 87 1.09 68.99 -11.21
CA ILE A 87 1.63 67.64 -11.08
C ILE A 87 2.61 67.57 -9.90
N THR A 88 2.44 66.58 -9.03
CA THR A 88 3.28 66.32 -7.85
C THR A 88 3.46 64.81 -7.67
N GLY A 89 4.64 64.35 -7.20
CA GLY A 89 4.88 62.94 -6.86
C GLY A 89 4.95 61.95 -8.04
N VAL A 90 4.90 62.41 -9.29
CA VAL A 90 4.89 61.56 -10.50
C VAL A 90 6.26 61.51 -11.16
N ASN A 91 6.94 60.37 -11.05
CA ASN A 91 8.29 60.15 -11.59
C ASN A 91 9.23 61.34 -11.30
N ARG A 92 10.03 61.78 -12.28
CA ARG A 92 10.93 62.94 -12.17
C ARG A 92 10.32 64.20 -12.81
N LEU A 93 8.99 64.32 -12.88
CA LEU A 93 8.35 65.55 -13.37
C LEU A 93 8.54 66.67 -12.36
N ALA A 94 8.77 67.90 -12.85
CA ALA A 94 8.91 69.04 -11.96
C ALA A 94 7.55 69.41 -11.35
N LYS A 95 7.57 69.78 -10.07
CA LYS A 95 6.38 70.15 -9.32
C LYS A 95 5.66 71.32 -9.99
N ASN A 96 4.33 71.24 -10.05
CA ASN A 96 3.47 72.26 -10.66
C ASN A 96 3.71 72.51 -12.16
N GLN A 97 4.28 71.54 -12.88
CA GLN A 97 4.31 71.60 -14.35
C GLN A 97 2.89 71.58 -14.94
N THR A 98 2.74 72.32 -16.04
CA THR A 98 1.52 72.38 -16.84
C THR A 98 1.82 71.96 -18.27
N LEU A 99 1.09 70.96 -18.74
CA LEU A 99 1.06 70.50 -20.12
C LEU A 99 -0.31 70.86 -20.71
N ASN A 100 -0.31 71.68 -21.76
CA ASN A 100 -1.52 72.00 -22.52
C ASN A 100 -1.62 71.07 -23.73
N PHE A 101 -2.79 70.49 -23.94
CA PHE A 101 -3.05 69.65 -25.09
C PHE A 101 -3.60 70.49 -26.25
N ALA A 102 -3.10 70.23 -27.46
CA ALA A 102 -3.70 70.73 -28.68
C ALA A 102 -4.92 69.88 -29.06
N LYS A 103 -5.87 70.48 -29.77
CA LYS A 103 -7.12 69.83 -30.19
C LYS A 103 -6.93 68.53 -30.99
N ASN A 104 -5.86 68.44 -31.78
CA ASN A 104 -5.63 67.31 -32.69
C ASN A 104 -4.45 66.44 -32.25
N ILE A 105 -3.21 66.96 -32.38
CA ILE A 105 -1.99 66.22 -32.10
C ILE A 105 -1.11 67.05 -31.18
N THR A 106 -0.72 66.47 -30.05
CA THR A 106 0.26 67.04 -29.12
C THR A 106 1.52 66.18 -29.15
N VAL A 107 2.66 66.75 -29.55
CA VAL A 107 3.95 66.03 -29.61
C VAL A 107 4.83 66.48 -28.44
N ILE A 108 5.18 65.54 -27.56
CA ILE A 108 6.08 65.77 -26.43
C ILE A 108 7.43 65.09 -26.74
N TYR A 109 8.49 65.87 -26.88
CA TYR A 109 9.83 65.38 -27.24
C TYR A 109 10.91 65.92 -26.31
N GLY A 110 12.09 65.31 -26.34
CA GLY A 110 13.23 65.64 -25.46
C GLY A 110 14.11 64.42 -25.20
N GLU A 111 15.26 64.61 -24.55
CA GLU A 111 16.24 63.53 -24.28
C GLU A 111 15.66 62.38 -23.46
N ASN A 112 16.23 61.18 -23.56
CA ASN A 112 15.82 60.04 -22.74
C ASN A 112 16.05 60.36 -21.25
N GLY A 113 15.12 59.93 -20.38
CA GLY A 113 15.21 60.18 -18.93
C GLY A 113 14.67 61.52 -18.44
N THR A 114 14.18 62.40 -19.33
CA THR A 114 13.58 63.71 -18.99
C THR A 114 12.16 63.66 -18.41
N GLY A 115 11.60 62.47 -18.19
CA GLY A 115 10.29 62.31 -17.54
C GLY A 115 9.06 62.37 -18.45
N LYS A 116 9.22 62.49 -19.78
CA LYS A 116 8.09 62.56 -20.76
C LYS A 116 7.00 61.49 -20.55
N THR A 117 7.40 60.26 -20.25
CA THR A 117 6.46 59.13 -19.99
C THR A 117 5.62 59.32 -18.72
N GLY A 118 6.02 60.20 -17.80
CA GLY A 118 5.24 60.51 -16.59
C GLY A 118 3.87 61.10 -16.92
N TYR A 119 3.79 61.97 -17.93
CA TYR A 119 2.53 62.57 -18.39
C TYR A 119 1.54 61.50 -18.89
N SER A 120 2.02 60.56 -19.71
CA SER A 120 1.18 59.49 -20.24
C SER A 120 0.79 58.47 -19.17
N ARG A 121 1.63 58.25 -18.14
CA ARG A 121 1.31 57.35 -17.02
C ARG A 121 0.11 57.83 -16.19
N ILE A 122 -0.02 59.14 -15.95
CA ILE A 122 -1.20 59.70 -15.26
C ILE A 122 -2.46 59.39 -16.07
N LEU A 123 -2.44 59.68 -17.37
CA LEU A 123 -3.56 59.36 -18.26
C LEU A 123 -3.81 57.84 -18.33
N LYS A 124 -2.76 57.02 -18.26
CA LYS A 124 -2.87 55.55 -18.25
C LYS A 124 -3.52 55.00 -16.98
N ALA A 125 -3.27 55.62 -15.83
CA ALA A 125 -3.88 55.22 -14.57
C ALA A 125 -5.41 55.37 -14.63
N LEU A 126 -5.86 56.44 -15.29
CA LEU A 126 -7.27 56.83 -15.41
C LEU A 126 -7.99 56.24 -16.63
N GLY A 127 -7.29 56.12 -17.75
CA GLY A 127 -7.83 55.64 -19.03
C GLY A 127 -7.72 54.13 -19.22
N PHE A 128 -8.24 53.67 -20.36
CA PHE A 128 -8.12 52.30 -20.82
C PHE A 128 -6.74 52.02 -21.44
N SER A 129 -6.06 50.97 -20.98
CA SER A 129 -4.79 50.51 -21.54
C SER A 129 -4.68 48.99 -21.43
N TYR A 130 -4.13 48.34 -22.46
CA TYR A 130 -3.84 46.90 -22.44
C TYR A 130 -2.68 46.53 -21.50
N ASP A 131 -1.85 47.50 -21.12
CA ASP A 131 -0.81 47.31 -20.10
C ASP A 131 -1.43 47.57 -18.71
N ASN A 132 -1.78 46.48 -18.01
CA ASN A 132 -2.44 46.53 -16.69
C ASN A 132 -1.58 47.16 -15.57
N ASN A 133 -0.29 47.44 -15.80
CA ASN A 133 0.54 48.07 -14.78
C ASN A 133 0.21 49.56 -14.63
N LYS A 134 -0.69 49.90 -13.72
CA LYS A 134 -1.03 51.28 -13.36
C LYS A 134 -0.07 51.90 -12.33
N THR A 135 0.96 51.19 -11.91
CA THR A 135 1.89 51.67 -10.87
C THR A 135 2.74 52.81 -11.40
N ILE A 136 2.66 53.95 -10.70
CA ILE A 136 3.48 55.12 -10.97
C ILE A 136 4.48 55.24 -9.84
N LEU A 137 5.78 55.20 -10.16
CA LEU A 137 6.84 55.40 -9.18
C LEU A 137 7.12 56.89 -9.00
N SER A 138 7.39 57.32 -7.78
CA SER A 138 7.90 58.67 -7.47
C SER A 138 9.36 58.83 -7.94
N ASN A 139 9.93 60.01 -7.75
CA ASN A 139 11.34 60.26 -8.06
C ASN A 139 12.24 59.41 -7.14
N VAL A 140 12.95 58.45 -7.70
CA VAL A 140 13.84 57.54 -6.94
C VAL A 140 15.05 58.23 -6.30
N TYR A 141 15.35 59.47 -6.72
CA TYR A 141 16.47 60.26 -6.20
C TYR A 141 16.04 61.35 -5.19
N ALA A 142 14.75 61.43 -4.84
CA ALA A 142 14.22 62.40 -3.90
C ALA A 142 13.27 61.73 -2.90
N GLU A 143 12.89 62.46 -1.85
CA GLU A 143 11.84 62.00 -0.95
C GLU A 143 10.51 61.83 -1.70
N ALA A 144 9.79 60.77 -1.36
CA ALA A 144 8.52 60.45 -2.01
C ALA A 144 7.43 61.44 -1.57
N GLU A 145 6.91 62.22 -2.52
CA GLU A 145 5.72 63.05 -2.32
C GLU A 145 4.44 62.31 -2.75
N PRO A 146 3.28 62.62 -2.15
CA PRO A 146 1.98 62.13 -2.63
C PRO A 146 1.74 62.49 -4.10
N GLN A 147 1.17 61.55 -4.85
CA GLN A 147 0.84 61.74 -6.26
C GLN A 147 -0.38 62.62 -6.40
N SER A 148 -0.28 63.66 -7.23
CA SER A 148 -1.44 64.47 -7.61
C SER A 148 -1.27 65.13 -8.96
N ALA A 149 -2.39 65.36 -9.65
CA ALA A 149 -2.46 66.20 -10.84
C ALA A 149 -3.88 66.75 -11.03
N THR A 150 -4.00 67.92 -11.66
CA THR A 150 -5.28 68.49 -12.08
C THR A 150 -5.44 68.32 -13.59
N ILE A 151 -6.52 67.64 -13.98
CA ILE A 151 -6.87 67.35 -15.37
C ILE A 151 -8.07 68.20 -15.74
N ASN A 152 -7.87 69.11 -16.69
CA ASN A 152 -8.96 69.85 -17.32
C ASN A 152 -9.30 69.20 -18.65
N PHE A 153 -10.57 68.89 -18.86
CA PHE A 153 -11.06 68.23 -20.07
C PHE A 153 -12.47 68.68 -20.39
N LYS A 154 -12.92 68.45 -21.62
CA LYS A 154 -14.30 68.63 -22.03
C LYS A 154 -14.94 67.28 -22.29
N SER A 155 -16.13 67.10 -21.73
CA SER A 155 -16.99 65.95 -21.97
C SER A 155 -18.15 66.41 -22.85
N ASN A 156 -18.18 65.95 -24.12
CA ASN A 156 -19.13 66.43 -25.14
C ASN A 156 -19.18 67.96 -25.22
N GLY A 157 -18.02 68.62 -25.13
CA GLY A 157 -17.89 70.08 -25.16
C GLY A 157 -18.10 70.79 -23.82
N THR A 158 -18.58 70.10 -22.77
CA THR A 158 -18.77 70.70 -21.43
C THR A 158 -17.46 70.64 -20.64
N PRO A 159 -16.88 71.78 -20.19
CA PRO A 159 -15.65 71.79 -19.40
C PRO A 159 -15.83 71.11 -18.04
N LYS A 160 -14.84 70.32 -17.65
CA LYS A 160 -14.73 69.63 -16.37
C LYS A 160 -13.29 69.68 -15.85
N THR A 161 -13.17 69.64 -14.53
CA THR A 161 -11.90 69.58 -13.82
C THR A 161 -11.92 68.40 -12.88
N PHE A 162 -10.92 67.53 -13.00
CA PHE A 162 -10.72 66.38 -12.12
C PHE A 162 -9.38 66.50 -11.40
N ILE A 163 -9.40 66.32 -10.08
CA ILE A 163 -8.19 66.33 -9.25
C ILE A 163 -7.85 64.88 -8.92
N TRP A 164 -6.79 64.39 -9.54
CA TRP A 164 -6.26 63.05 -9.30
C TRP A 164 -5.33 63.06 -8.07
N ASN A 165 -5.42 62.03 -7.24
CA ASN A 165 -4.66 61.87 -6.00
C ASN A 165 -3.82 60.58 -5.94
N GLY A 166 -3.63 59.91 -7.07
CA GLY A 166 -2.93 58.62 -7.15
C GLY A 166 -3.84 57.40 -7.12
N ALA A 167 -5.02 57.49 -6.48
CA ALA A 167 -5.89 56.33 -6.22
C ALA A 167 -7.35 56.52 -6.68
N ASN A 168 -7.83 57.76 -6.79
CA ASN A 168 -9.18 58.05 -7.26
C ASN A 168 -9.28 57.97 -8.80
N ASN A 169 -10.48 57.68 -9.29
CA ASN A 169 -10.80 57.56 -10.71
C ASN A 169 -11.98 58.46 -11.10
N ASP A 170 -12.13 58.70 -12.40
CA ASP A 170 -13.28 59.37 -13.01
C ASP A 170 -13.79 58.51 -14.17
N SER A 171 -15.06 58.12 -14.14
CA SER A 171 -15.66 57.22 -15.13
C SER A 171 -15.69 57.79 -16.55
N GLU A 172 -15.61 59.12 -16.72
CA GLU A 172 -15.55 59.70 -18.06
C GLU A 172 -14.14 59.66 -18.64
N LEU A 173 -13.10 59.84 -17.80
CA LEU A 173 -11.71 59.72 -18.22
C LEU A 173 -11.30 58.29 -18.61
N GLU A 174 -12.06 57.27 -18.20
CA GLU A 174 -11.90 55.88 -18.67
C GLU A 174 -12.05 55.73 -20.19
N ASN A 175 -12.76 56.66 -20.85
CA ASN A 175 -12.91 56.69 -22.31
C ASN A 175 -11.61 57.10 -23.04
N ILE A 176 -10.57 57.52 -22.31
CA ILE A 176 -9.26 57.82 -22.89
C ILE A 176 -8.51 56.51 -23.16
N SER A 177 -8.14 56.27 -24.41
CA SER A 177 -7.30 55.13 -24.79
C SER A 177 -5.81 55.49 -24.71
N VAL A 178 -5.04 54.74 -23.92
CA VAL A 178 -3.59 54.95 -23.78
C VAL A 178 -2.81 53.77 -24.34
N PHE A 179 -1.99 54.06 -25.34
CA PHE A 179 -1.12 53.12 -26.02
C PHE A 179 0.36 53.41 -25.72
N ASN A 180 1.11 52.41 -25.26
CA ASN A 180 2.55 52.52 -24.97
C ASN A 180 3.33 51.35 -25.59
N SER A 181 4.67 51.36 -25.44
CA SER A 181 5.54 50.28 -25.94
C SER A 181 5.26 48.92 -25.31
N ASN A 182 4.76 48.87 -24.07
CA ASN A 182 4.41 47.61 -23.41
C ASN A 182 3.15 46.99 -24.04
N CYS A 183 2.17 47.80 -24.45
CA CYS A 183 1.01 47.34 -25.24
C CYS A 183 1.46 46.64 -26.53
N VAL A 184 2.54 47.14 -27.15
CA VAL A 184 3.18 46.53 -28.32
C VAL A 184 3.93 45.26 -27.93
N GLN A 185 4.71 45.27 -26.86
CA GLN A 185 5.52 44.12 -26.44
C GLN A 185 4.66 42.90 -26.07
N PHE A 186 3.54 43.08 -25.37
CA PHE A 186 2.56 42.01 -25.11
C PHE A 186 1.98 41.42 -26.41
N SER A 187 1.77 42.26 -27.42
CA SER A 187 1.27 41.85 -28.73
C SER A 187 2.34 41.15 -29.60
N ILE A 188 3.62 41.44 -29.36
CA ILE A 188 4.76 40.89 -30.11
C ILE A 188 5.33 39.61 -29.45
N SER A 189 5.38 39.51 -28.12
CA SER A 189 5.95 38.34 -27.43
C SER A 189 5.10 37.08 -27.62
N ASP A 190 3.76 37.22 -27.61
CA ASP A 190 2.79 36.16 -27.95
C ASP A 190 2.39 36.18 -29.45
N ARG A 191 2.93 37.13 -30.23
CA ARG A 191 2.58 37.45 -31.64
C ARG A 191 1.08 37.50 -31.95
N SER A 192 0.25 37.66 -30.92
CA SER A 192 -1.19 37.80 -31.03
C SER A 192 -1.60 39.24 -30.75
N LEU A 193 -2.33 39.85 -31.66
CA LEU A 193 -2.89 41.18 -31.48
C LEU A 193 -4.11 41.08 -30.54
N ILE A 194 -4.06 41.75 -29.40
CA ILE A 194 -5.21 41.80 -28.48
C ILE A 194 -6.16 42.88 -28.99
N VAL A 195 -7.36 42.47 -29.39
CA VAL A 195 -8.43 43.38 -29.82
C VAL A 195 -9.64 43.09 -28.96
N SER A 196 -9.90 43.96 -27.99
CA SER A 196 -11.12 43.92 -27.17
C SER A 196 -12.04 45.07 -27.60
N PRO A 197 -13.15 44.78 -28.32
CA PRO A 197 -14.16 45.78 -28.60
C PRO A 197 -14.83 46.26 -27.30
N ILE A 198 -15.36 47.48 -27.35
CA ILE A 198 -16.11 48.05 -26.22
C ILE A 198 -17.27 47.13 -25.86
N GLY A 199 -17.44 46.84 -24.56
CA GLY A 199 -18.44 45.91 -24.02
C GLY A 199 -17.98 44.46 -23.84
N PHE A 200 -16.87 44.01 -24.47
CA PHE A 200 -16.39 42.63 -24.27
C PHE A 200 -15.88 42.36 -22.85
N HIS A 201 -15.54 43.42 -22.08
CA HIS A 201 -15.18 43.32 -20.67
C HIS A 201 -16.30 42.70 -19.82
N LEU A 202 -17.57 42.82 -20.24
CA LEU A 202 -18.70 42.22 -19.54
C LEU A 202 -18.61 40.69 -19.50
N PHE A 203 -18.10 40.03 -20.54
CA PHE A 203 -17.87 38.57 -20.52
C PHE A 203 -16.81 38.15 -19.49
N HIS A 204 -15.79 39.00 -19.30
CA HIS A 204 -14.77 38.77 -18.28
C HIS A 204 -15.36 38.89 -16.88
N LEU A 205 -16.13 39.96 -16.62
CA LEU A 205 -16.85 40.13 -15.35
C LEU A 205 -17.77 38.94 -15.05
N VAL A 206 -18.53 38.45 -16.04
CA VAL A 206 -19.37 37.25 -15.87
C VAL A 206 -18.51 36.04 -15.52
N SER A 207 -17.39 35.84 -16.21
CA SER A 207 -16.50 34.70 -15.94
C SER A 207 -15.91 34.73 -14.53
N ASP A 208 -15.50 35.92 -14.06
CA ASP A 208 -15.00 36.12 -12.70
C ASP A 208 -16.07 35.86 -11.64
N GLU A 209 -17.29 36.35 -11.87
CA GLU A 209 -18.40 36.14 -10.95
C GLU A 209 -18.86 34.68 -10.89
N LEU A 210 -18.84 33.96 -12.02
CA LEU A 210 -19.08 32.51 -12.02
C LEU A 210 -18.02 31.77 -11.18
N ASN A 211 -16.74 32.15 -11.28
CA ASN A 211 -15.70 31.58 -10.42
C ASN A 211 -15.95 31.88 -8.94
N ALA A 212 -16.38 33.11 -8.60
CA ALA A 212 -16.71 33.49 -7.23
C ALA A 212 -17.94 32.74 -6.67
N LEU A 213 -18.96 32.51 -7.51
CA LEU A 213 -20.13 31.68 -7.16
C LEU A 213 -19.75 30.21 -6.97
N SER A 214 -18.83 29.67 -7.78
CA SER A 214 -18.27 28.33 -7.59
C SER A 214 -17.58 28.19 -6.22
N GLN A 215 -16.83 29.20 -5.78
CA GLN A 215 -16.23 29.22 -4.44
C GLN A 215 -17.28 29.28 -3.31
N LEU A 216 -18.39 30.01 -3.51
CA LEU A 216 -19.52 29.99 -2.56
C LEU A 216 -20.17 28.60 -2.48
N LEU A 217 -20.31 27.92 -3.62
CA LEU A 217 -20.82 26.55 -3.68
C LEU A 217 -19.93 25.58 -2.89
N GLN A 218 -18.62 25.64 -3.08
CA GLN A 218 -17.67 24.79 -2.35
C GLN A 218 -17.72 25.04 -0.83
N ARG A 219 -17.82 26.30 -0.40
CA ARG A 219 -18.01 26.64 1.03
C ARG A 219 -19.34 26.09 1.58
N LYS A 220 -20.42 26.15 0.80
CA LYS A 220 -21.72 25.59 1.19
C LYS A 220 -21.70 24.06 1.27
N ILE A 221 -20.94 23.38 0.40
CA ILE A 221 -20.72 21.93 0.50
C ILE A 221 -19.97 21.61 1.80
N ALA A 222 -18.87 22.32 2.07
CA ALA A 222 -18.07 22.11 3.28
C ALA A 222 -18.82 22.35 4.59
N SER A 223 -19.87 23.19 4.59
CA SER A 223 -20.70 23.43 5.77
C SER A 223 -21.66 22.29 6.12
N HIS A 224 -21.71 21.21 5.33
CA HIS A 224 -22.58 20.05 5.55
C HIS A 224 -21.73 18.77 5.67
N PRO A 225 -21.07 18.54 6.83
CA PRO A 225 -20.22 17.38 7.02
C PRO A 225 -21.01 16.07 6.93
N THR A 226 -20.49 15.10 6.21
CA THR A 226 -21.13 13.81 5.96
C THR A 226 -20.46 12.63 6.67
N THR A 227 -19.29 12.86 7.28
CA THR A 227 -18.49 11.86 7.97
C THR A 227 -18.84 11.77 9.45
N LEU A 228 -18.82 10.55 9.99
CA LEU A 228 -19.08 10.27 11.40
C LEU A 228 -17.79 9.77 12.06
N LEU A 229 -17.19 10.57 12.94
CA LEU A 229 -15.87 10.32 13.53
C LEU A 229 -15.81 9.11 14.46
N TRP A 230 -16.97 8.58 14.86
CA TRP A 230 -17.08 7.45 15.76
C TRP A 230 -17.29 6.10 15.05
N LEU A 231 -17.17 6.04 13.71
CA LEU A 231 -17.26 4.77 12.97
C LEU A 231 -16.31 3.71 13.56
N ASP A 232 -15.11 4.12 13.95
CA ASP A 232 -14.09 3.24 14.55
C ASP A 232 -14.49 2.67 15.92
N ASN A 233 -15.54 3.21 16.56
CA ASN A 233 -16.10 2.65 17.80
C ASN A 233 -17.06 1.48 17.55
N LEU A 234 -17.46 1.25 16.29
CA LEU A 234 -18.26 0.09 15.90
C LEU A 234 -17.35 -1.08 15.54
N THR A 235 -17.84 -2.29 15.78
CA THR A 235 -17.12 -3.51 15.47
C THR A 235 -17.18 -3.80 13.96
N LEU A 236 -16.01 -3.99 13.34
CA LEU A 236 -15.92 -4.29 11.90
C LEU A 236 -16.78 -5.50 11.51
N GLY A 237 -17.60 -5.34 10.48
CA GLY A 237 -18.44 -6.40 9.92
C GLY A 237 -19.81 -6.57 10.59
N THR A 238 -20.15 -5.79 11.61
CA THR A 238 -21.53 -5.76 12.11
C THR A 238 -22.45 -5.06 11.09
N PRO A 239 -23.77 -5.35 11.12
CA PRO A 239 -24.76 -4.63 10.31
C PRO A 239 -24.72 -3.11 10.55
N GLN A 240 -24.48 -2.68 11.80
CA GLN A 240 -24.38 -1.28 12.20
C GLN A 240 -23.14 -0.63 11.57
N HIS A 241 -21.96 -1.24 11.69
CA HIS A 241 -20.74 -0.75 11.05
C HIS A 241 -20.93 -0.60 9.55
N THR A 242 -21.41 -1.66 8.89
CA THR A 242 -21.60 -1.69 7.43
C THR A 242 -22.56 -0.61 6.95
N PHE A 243 -23.65 -0.37 7.69
CA PHE A 243 -24.62 0.67 7.36
C PHE A 243 -24.04 2.09 7.49
N ILE A 244 -23.23 2.35 8.53
CA ILE A 244 -22.61 3.66 8.75
C ILE A 244 -21.46 3.91 7.78
N GLU A 245 -20.66 2.89 7.46
CA GLU A 245 -19.58 2.97 6.47
C GLU A 245 -20.11 3.31 5.07
N THR A 246 -21.26 2.73 4.70
CA THR A 246 -21.91 2.92 3.39
C THR A 246 -22.96 4.04 3.38
N LEU A 247 -22.95 4.91 4.38
CA LEU A 247 -23.93 5.98 4.53
C LEU A 247 -23.89 6.93 3.32
N SER A 248 -25.07 7.21 2.75
CA SER A 248 -25.22 7.99 1.53
C SER A 248 -26.55 8.73 1.50
N ALA A 249 -26.78 9.54 0.45
CA ALA A 249 -28.03 10.28 0.26
C ALA A 249 -29.26 9.38 0.08
N THR A 250 -29.07 8.11 -0.29
CA THR A 250 -30.13 7.12 -0.48
C THR A 250 -30.32 6.20 0.73
N SER A 251 -29.53 6.38 1.80
CA SER A 251 -29.69 5.60 3.02
C SER A 251 -31.07 5.84 3.64
N SER A 252 -31.72 4.74 4.03
CA SER A 252 -33.08 4.75 4.56
C SER A 252 -33.10 5.00 6.07
N GLU A 253 -33.93 5.96 6.50
CA GLU A 253 -34.20 6.19 7.93
C GLU A 253 -34.93 4.99 8.57
N GLN A 254 -35.68 4.23 7.79
CA GLN A 254 -36.31 2.99 8.27
C GLN A 254 -35.24 1.96 8.63
N LYS A 255 -34.20 1.81 7.80
CA LYS A 255 -33.10 0.88 8.07
C LYS A 255 -32.26 1.32 9.27
N LEU A 256 -32.05 2.63 9.42
CA LEU A 256 -31.44 3.19 10.64
C LEU A 256 -32.26 2.83 11.88
N THR A 257 -33.59 2.98 11.82
CA THR A 257 -34.48 2.63 12.94
C THR A 257 -34.38 1.15 13.28
N GLU A 258 -34.42 0.27 12.29
CA GLU A 258 -34.25 -1.18 12.47
C GLU A 258 -32.91 -1.57 13.15
N LEU A 259 -31.80 -0.92 12.74
CA LEU A 259 -30.46 -1.21 13.25
C LEU A 259 -30.13 -0.56 14.59
N SER A 260 -30.89 0.47 14.97
CA SER A 260 -30.70 1.25 16.20
C SER A 260 -31.74 0.95 17.27
N ASP A 261 -32.80 0.20 16.94
CA ASP A 261 -33.80 -0.24 17.92
C ASP A 261 -33.15 -1.17 18.93
N PHE A 262 -33.02 -0.69 20.16
CA PHE A 262 -32.43 -1.38 21.28
C PHE A 262 -33.42 -1.38 22.44
N THR A 263 -33.81 -2.58 22.89
CA THR A 263 -34.91 -2.79 23.84
C THR A 263 -34.38 -3.50 25.07
N PRO A 264 -35.12 -3.51 26.21
CA PRO A 264 -34.70 -4.27 27.39
C PRO A 264 -34.41 -5.75 27.12
N ALA A 265 -35.17 -6.38 26.21
CA ALA A 265 -34.92 -7.76 25.79
C ALA A 265 -33.54 -7.96 25.12
N HIS A 266 -33.05 -6.95 24.39
CA HIS A 266 -31.70 -6.97 23.82
C HIS A 266 -30.61 -6.81 24.89
N GLU A 267 -30.85 -6.01 25.93
CA GLU A 267 -29.94 -5.86 27.08
C GLU A 267 -29.85 -7.16 27.90
N ASP A 268 -30.99 -7.82 28.15
CA ASP A 268 -31.03 -9.12 28.81
C ASP A 268 -30.30 -10.18 27.98
N ALA A 269 -30.53 -10.21 26.66
CA ALA A 269 -29.85 -11.12 25.75
C ALA A 269 -28.33 -10.89 25.71
N LEU A 270 -27.88 -9.63 25.74
CA LEU A 270 -26.46 -9.29 25.80
C LEU A 270 -25.84 -9.84 27.09
N THR A 271 -26.48 -9.59 28.24
CA THR A 271 -26.01 -10.04 29.57
C THR A 271 -25.90 -11.56 29.63
N VAL A 272 -26.91 -12.28 29.13
CA VAL A 272 -26.92 -13.76 29.08
C VAL A 272 -25.78 -14.29 28.20
N LYS A 273 -25.57 -13.70 27.02
CA LYS A 273 -24.51 -14.13 26.09
C LYS A 273 -23.11 -13.85 26.63
N GLU A 274 -22.90 -12.72 27.30
CA GLU A 274 -21.63 -12.40 27.96
C GLU A 274 -21.34 -13.39 29.11
N ALA A 275 -22.35 -13.74 29.91
CA ALA A 275 -22.20 -14.77 30.95
C ALA A 275 -21.89 -16.15 30.35
N GLU A 276 -22.57 -16.52 29.25
CA GLU A 276 -22.30 -17.77 28.51
C GLU A 276 -20.84 -17.81 28.02
N LEU A 277 -20.37 -16.74 27.37
CA LEU A 277 -18.99 -16.62 26.88
C LEU A 277 -17.97 -16.80 28.01
N THR A 278 -18.22 -16.18 29.16
CA THR A 278 -17.34 -16.25 30.34
C THR A 278 -17.32 -17.66 30.95
N SER A 279 -18.42 -18.40 30.83
CA SER A 279 -18.55 -19.77 31.35
C SER A 279 -17.90 -20.84 30.44
N LEU A 280 -17.45 -20.48 29.24
CA LEU A 280 -16.78 -21.41 28.34
C LEU A 280 -15.39 -21.79 28.91
N ASN A 281 -15.33 -22.95 29.57
CA ASN A 281 -14.11 -23.51 30.18
C ASN A 281 -13.11 -24.09 29.14
N LYS A 282 -12.74 -23.29 28.15
CA LYS A 282 -11.83 -23.65 27.04
C LYS A 282 -10.46 -24.10 27.54
N ALA A 283 -9.89 -23.35 28.49
CA ALA A 283 -8.56 -23.63 29.04
C ALA A 283 -8.46 -25.02 29.68
N PHE A 284 -9.51 -25.44 30.39
CA PHE A 284 -9.58 -26.76 31.02
C PHE A 284 -9.67 -27.89 29.98
N LEU A 285 -10.45 -27.70 28.91
CA LEU A 285 -10.56 -28.70 27.85
C LEU A 285 -9.26 -28.81 27.05
N GLN A 286 -8.59 -27.69 26.78
CA GLN A 286 -7.27 -27.65 26.13
C GLN A 286 -6.20 -28.36 26.97
N SER A 287 -6.17 -28.15 28.30
CA SER A 287 -5.24 -28.86 29.17
C SER A 287 -5.48 -30.37 29.16
N GLN A 288 -6.75 -30.80 29.20
CA GLN A 288 -7.09 -32.24 29.12
C GLN A 288 -6.66 -32.87 27.79
N ILE A 289 -6.86 -32.16 26.67
CA ILE A 289 -6.42 -32.61 25.34
C ILE A 289 -4.89 -32.74 25.31
N GLN A 290 -4.16 -31.79 25.90
CA GLN A 290 -2.70 -31.84 25.95
C GLN A 290 -2.22 -33.02 26.80
N THR A 291 -2.84 -33.29 27.94
CA THR A 291 -2.52 -34.46 28.77
C THR A 291 -2.72 -35.77 27.98
N LEU A 292 -3.84 -35.91 27.27
CA LEU A 292 -4.10 -37.10 26.45
C LEU A 292 -3.06 -37.29 25.33
N ARG A 293 -2.62 -36.20 24.68
CA ARG A 293 -1.55 -36.26 23.67
C ARG A 293 -0.23 -36.72 24.26
N ASN A 294 0.14 -36.20 25.43
CA ASN A 294 1.36 -36.61 26.12
C ASN A 294 1.32 -38.11 26.48
N GLN A 295 0.18 -38.60 27.00
CA GLN A 295 -0.01 -40.03 27.32
C GLN A 295 0.11 -40.92 26.08
N ILE A 296 -0.51 -40.54 24.96
CA ILE A 296 -0.41 -41.28 23.69
C ILE A 296 1.04 -41.30 23.17
N SER A 297 1.72 -40.15 23.19
CA SER A 297 3.11 -40.03 22.75
C SER A 297 4.07 -40.89 23.60
N GLU A 298 3.81 -41.01 24.89
CA GLU A 298 4.59 -41.87 25.79
C GLU A 298 4.37 -43.36 25.47
N ILE A 299 3.12 -43.78 25.26
CA ILE A 299 2.81 -45.14 24.79
C ILE A 299 3.49 -45.43 23.46
N ASP A 300 3.44 -44.51 22.50
CA ASP A 300 4.07 -44.69 21.17
C ASP A 300 5.59 -44.85 21.29
N SER A 301 6.24 -44.08 22.16
CA SER A 301 7.68 -44.20 22.42
C SER A 301 8.04 -45.56 23.05
N ILE A 302 7.24 -46.03 24.01
CA ILE A 302 7.42 -47.34 24.64
C ILE A 302 7.20 -48.48 23.64
N LEU A 303 6.18 -48.37 22.77
CA LEU A 303 5.93 -49.34 21.70
C LEU A 303 7.11 -49.43 20.73
N VAL A 304 7.70 -48.30 20.34
CA VAL A 304 8.92 -48.28 19.50
C VAL A 304 10.09 -48.99 20.18
N ASN A 305 10.28 -48.77 21.49
CA ASN A 305 11.33 -49.46 22.25
C ASN A 305 11.10 -50.97 22.29
N ILE A 306 9.85 -51.41 22.49
CA ILE A 306 9.47 -52.83 22.53
C ILE A 306 9.66 -53.49 21.15
N GLU A 307 9.28 -52.82 20.06
CA GLU A 307 9.51 -53.32 18.69
C GLU A 307 11.01 -53.37 18.37
N SER A 308 11.80 -52.38 18.83
CA SER A 308 13.26 -52.47 18.73
C SER A 308 13.82 -53.63 19.56
N ALA A 309 13.26 -53.93 20.73
CA ALA A 309 13.68 -55.06 21.54
C ALA A 309 13.38 -56.39 20.85
N LYS A 310 12.19 -56.53 20.28
CA LYS A 310 11.75 -57.70 19.50
C LYS A 310 12.64 -58.00 18.30
N THR A 311 13.19 -56.98 17.64
CA THR A 311 14.13 -57.18 16.51
C THR A 311 15.55 -57.55 16.95
N LYS A 312 15.99 -57.10 18.14
CA LYS A 312 17.35 -57.32 18.65
C LYS A 312 17.47 -58.58 19.51
N LEU A 313 16.53 -58.83 20.41
CA LEU A 313 16.48 -59.99 21.30
C LEU A 313 15.31 -60.89 20.92
N ASN A 314 15.61 -61.86 20.06
CA ASN A 314 14.64 -62.82 19.53
C ASN A 314 15.23 -64.22 19.41
N TYR A 315 14.39 -65.17 19.00
CA TYR A 315 14.76 -66.56 18.80
C TYR A 315 15.91 -66.74 17.80
N ALA A 316 15.93 -66.01 16.69
CA ALA A 316 16.98 -66.16 15.67
C ALA A 316 18.35 -65.75 16.22
N ASN A 317 18.44 -64.60 16.91
CA ASN A 317 19.68 -64.12 17.53
C ASN A 317 20.10 -65.00 18.71
N TRP A 318 19.14 -65.55 19.47
CA TRP A 318 19.41 -66.55 20.52
C TRP A 318 20.05 -67.82 19.96
N GLN A 319 19.49 -68.36 18.88
CA GLN A 319 20.04 -69.53 18.20
C GLN A 319 21.39 -69.23 17.55
N ALA A 320 21.57 -68.04 16.99
CA ALA A 320 22.86 -67.62 16.42
C ALA A 320 23.96 -67.62 17.49
N LEU A 321 23.71 -67.08 18.69
CA LEU A 321 24.68 -67.10 19.79
C LEU A 321 25.01 -68.53 20.24
N LEU A 322 24.01 -69.40 20.39
CA LEU A 322 24.20 -70.81 20.71
C LEU A 322 25.05 -71.54 19.65
N SER A 323 24.77 -71.29 18.37
CA SER A 323 25.51 -71.87 17.25
C SER A 323 26.97 -71.41 17.25
N ILE A 324 27.20 -70.10 17.44
CA ILE A 324 28.56 -69.53 17.53
C ILE A 324 29.32 -70.12 18.73
N ASN A 325 28.66 -70.27 19.88
CA ASN A 325 29.28 -70.86 21.07
C ASN A 325 29.66 -72.33 20.85
N ASN A 326 28.80 -73.11 20.22
CA ASN A 326 29.10 -74.50 19.86
C ASN A 326 30.27 -74.61 18.87
N GLU A 327 30.29 -73.76 17.85
CA GLU A 327 31.34 -73.78 16.84
C GLU A 327 32.69 -73.35 17.43
N ILE A 328 32.71 -72.32 18.29
CA ILE A 328 33.91 -71.94 19.05
C ILE A 328 34.39 -73.12 19.91
N PHE A 329 33.51 -73.74 20.69
CA PHE A 329 33.86 -74.88 21.55
C PHE A 329 34.40 -76.06 20.74
N TYR A 330 33.79 -76.38 19.60
CA TYR A 330 34.23 -77.45 18.70
C TYR A 330 35.62 -77.16 18.11
N LEU A 331 35.87 -75.94 17.60
CA LEU A 331 37.16 -75.56 17.02
C LEU A 331 38.28 -75.49 18.07
N GLU A 332 37.98 -75.00 19.28
CA GLU A 332 38.93 -75.00 20.40
C GLU A 332 39.28 -76.44 20.83
N SER A 333 38.27 -77.31 20.97
CA SER A 333 38.46 -78.73 21.30
C SER A 333 39.25 -79.49 20.22
N LYS A 334 38.98 -79.24 18.93
CA LYS A 334 39.72 -79.83 17.81
C LYS A 334 41.19 -79.41 17.84
N THR A 335 41.46 -78.13 18.07
CA THR A 335 42.83 -77.59 18.17
C THR A 335 43.57 -78.19 19.36
N GLN A 336 42.92 -78.29 20.51
CA GLN A 336 43.50 -78.87 21.73
C GLN A 336 43.79 -80.37 21.55
N LYS A 337 42.91 -81.12 20.86
CA LYS A 337 43.15 -82.53 20.54
C LYS A 337 44.34 -82.71 19.59
N GLY A 338 44.44 -81.89 18.53
CA GLY A 338 45.61 -81.91 17.64
C GLY A 338 46.93 -81.57 18.35
N LEU A 339 46.91 -80.63 19.30
CA LEU A 339 48.05 -80.33 20.18
C LEU A 339 48.40 -81.48 21.11
N LYS A 340 47.39 -82.14 21.67
CA LYS A 340 47.56 -83.28 22.59
C LYS A 340 48.23 -84.46 21.89
N ASP A 341 47.69 -84.87 20.75
CA ASP A 341 48.20 -86.01 19.99
C ASP A 341 49.68 -85.76 19.59
N LEU A 342 50.01 -84.54 19.18
CA LEU A 342 51.37 -84.12 18.85
C LEU A 342 52.32 -84.07 20.07
N ALA A 343 51.84 -83.53 21.19
CA ALA A 343 52.65 -83.33 22.38
C ALA A 343 52.99 -84.65 23.08
N GLU A 344 52.04 -85.60 23.12
CA GLU A 344 52.24 -86.93 23.71
C GLU A 344 53.19 -87.79 22.88
N GLU A 345 53.14 -87.71 21.54
CA GLU A 345 54.08 -88.41 20.64
C GLU A 345 55.54 -87.93 20.84
N ARG A 346 55.73 -86.63 21.07
CA ARG A 346 57.06 -85.98 21.07
C ARG A 346 57.57 -85.60 22.47
N GLY A 347 56.84 -85.96 23.53
CA GLY A 347 57.25 -85.72 24.92
C GLY A 347 57.26 -84.23 25.34
N ILE A 348 56.38 -83.42 24.76
CA ILE A 348 56.33 -81.97 25.04
C ILE A 348 55.52 -81.73 26.32
N GLU A 349 56.17 -81.19 27.34
CA GLU A 349 55.52 -80.82 28.59
C GLU A 349 54.80 -79.47 28.49
N PHE A 350 53.78 -79.26 29.34
CA PHE A 350 53.04 -78.00 29.47
C PHE A 350 52.35 -77.49 28.19
N TYR A 351 52.12 -78.35 27.19
CA TYR A 351 51.46 -78.00 25.92
C TYR A 351 50.03 -77.47 26.06
N GLN A 352 49.36 -77.75 27.19
CA GLN A 352 48.00 -77.30 27.49
C GLN A 352 47.97 -75.87 28.06
N THR A 353 49.14 -75.26 28.31
CA THR A 353 49.21 -73.92 28.87
C THR A 353 48.89 -72.84 27.83
N PRO A 354 48.24 -71.73 28.22
CA PRO A 354 48.10 -70.56 27.37
C PRO A 354 49.45 -70.03 26.87
N GLU A 355 50.47 -70.07 27.73
CA GLU A 355 51.83 -69.61 27.44
C GLU A 355 52.45 -70.38 26.27
N PHE A 356 52.30 -71.71 26.24
CA PHE A 356 52.79 -72.54 25.14
C PHE A 356 52.05 -72.23 23.82
N ASN A 357 50.73 -72.03 23.89
CA ASN A 357 49.94 -71.62 22.72
C ASN A 357 50.36 -70.25 22.19
N TYR A 358 50.63 -69.28 23.06
CA TYR A 358 51.15 -67.97 22.67
C TYR A 358 52.54 -68.08 22.05
N PHE A 359 53.40 -68.93 22.62
CA PHE A 359 54.75 -69.17 22.12
C PHE A 359 54.75 -69.68 20.67
N ILE A 360 54.01 -70.75 20.36
CA ILE A 360 53.97 -71.30 19.00
C ILE A 360 53.31 -70.34 17.99
N ARG A 361 52.33 -69.53 18.41
CA ARG A 361 51.70 -68.50 17.57
C ARG A 361 52.63 -67.32 17.28
N ALA A 362 53.39 -66.89 18.29
CA ALA A 362 54.39 -65.85 18.13
C ALA A 362 55.52 -66.33 17.20
N ALA A 363 55.88 -67.62 17.28
CA ALA A 363 56.81 -68.27 16.36
C ALA A 363 56.35 -68.14 14.90
N GLU A 364 55.13 -68.57 14.59
CA GLU A 364 54.61 -68.52 13.22
C GLU A 364 54.43 -67.07 12.73
N SER A 365 54.02 -66.16 13.61
CA SER A 365 53.92 -64.73 13.29
C SER A 365 55.29 -64.14 12.95
N TYR A 366 56.32 -64.52 13.68
CA TYR A 366 57.70 -64.09 13.40
C TYR A 366 58.21 -64.65 12.08
N ILE A 367 57.94 -65.93 11.77
CA ILE A 367 58.26 -66.56 10.48
C ILE A 367 57.66 -65.79 9.29
N LYS A 368 56.41 -65.32 9.44
CA LYS A 368 55.73 -64.48 8.43
C LYS A 368 56.39 -63.11 8.27
N ILE A 369 56.88 -62.50 9.36
CA ILE A 369 57.57 -61.20 9.32
C ILE A 369 58.93 -61.31 8.61
N ILE A 370 59.67 -62.40 8.82
CA ILE A 370 60.98 -62.62 8.18
C ILE A 370 60.86 -63.22 6.76
N ASP A 371 59.65 -63.29 6.21
CA ASP A 371 59.32 -63.74 4.85
C ASP A 371 59.90 -65.12 4.48
N LYS A 372 59.79 -66.09 5.41
CA LYS A 372 60.18 -67.48 5.17
C LYS A 372 58.95 -68.43 5.12
N PRO A 373 58.13 -68.39 4.05
CA PRO A 373 56.87 -69.14 3.98
C PRO A 373 57.05 -70.66 4.01
N ASP A 374 58.18 -71.16 3.51
CA ASP A 374 58.49 -72.59 3.34
C ASP A 374 59.31 -73.20 4.50
N TYR A 375 59.52 -72.45 5.59
CA TYR A 375 60.37 -72.88 6.71
C TYR A 375 59.83 -74.12 7.46
N PRO A 376 60.65 -75.11 7.86
CA PRO A 376 62.08 -75.27 7.59
C PRO A 376 62.39 -76.07 6.31
N LYS A 377 63.35 -75.59 5.51
CA LYS A 377 64.00 -76.32 4.39
C LYS A 377 65.19 -77.16 4.88
N GLU A 378 65.75 -77.99 3.99
CA GLU A 378 66.82 -78.94 4.33
C GLU A 378 68.07 -78.29 4.98
N ASP A 379 68.42 -77.07 4.57
CA ASP A 379 69.58 -76.32 5.07
C ASP A 379 69.22 -75.16 6.02
N ASP A 380 67.96 -75.07 6.47
CA ASP A 380 67.52 -73.99 7.35
C ASP A 380 68.02 -74.21 8.80
N THR A 381 68.38 -73.10 9.45
CA THR A 381 68.71 -73.08 10.88
C THR A 381 67.50 -72.70 11.73
N CYS A 382 67.54 -73.03 13.02
CA CYS A 382 66.51 -72.65 13.99
C CYS A 382 66.36 -71.12 14.06
N ILE A 383 65.14 -70.59 13.89
CA ILE A 383 64.86 -69.14 13.96
C ILE A 383 65.14 -68.50 15.34
N TYR A 384 65.34 -69.31 16.37
CA TYR A 384 65.62 -68.84 17.74
C TYR A 384 67.09 -68.94 18.11
N CYS A 385 67.69 -70.12 17.97
CA CYS A 385 69.06 -70.38 18.42
C CYS A 385 70.09 -70.40 17.28
N LEU A 386 69.65 -70.27 16.02
CA LEU A 386 70.49 -70.28 14.80
C LEU A 386 71.31 -71.56 14.58
N GLN A 387 71.00 -72.65 15.30
CA GLN A 387 71.64 -73.95 15.10
C GLN A 387 71.03 -74.71 13.90
N PRO A 388 71.79 -75.61 13.23
CA PRO A 388 71.24 -76.51 12.21
C PRO A 388 70.09 -77.35 12.77
N LEU A 389 69.01 -77.52 12.00
CA LEU A 389 67.87 -78.35 12.40
C LEU A 389 68.08 -79.81 11.97
N ASP A 390 67.92 -80.73 12.91
CA ASP A 390 67.80 -82.16 12.58
C ASP A 390 66.39 -82.50 12.04
N ASP A 391 66.23 -83.71 11.52
CA ASP A 391 64.98 -84.14 10.88
C ASP A 391 63.79 -84.15 11.86
N SER A 392 64.04 -84.50 13.12
CA SER A 392 63.01 -84.51 14.17
C SER A 392 62.50 -83.10 14.48
N ALA A 393 63.41 -82.11 14.59
CA ALA A 393 63.08 -80.71 14.81
C ALA A 393 62.37 -80.11 13.59
N LYS A 394 62.77 -80.47 12.36
CA LYS A 394 62.10 -80.06 11.12
C LYS A 394 60.65 -80.56 11.08
N GLU A 395 60.42 -81.83 11.37
CA GLU A 395 59.07 -82.40 11.43
C GLU A 395 58.22 -81.74 12.51
N LEU A 396 58.77 -81.53 13.71
CA LEU A 396 58.05 -80.91 14.80
C LEU A 396 57.59 -79.48 14.45
N LEU A 397 58.49 -78.67 13.90
CA LEU A 397 58.18 -77.32 13.45
C LEU A 397 57.12 -77.35 12.33
N LYS A 398 57.25 -78.23 11.33
CA LYS A 398 56.23 -78.40 10.27
C LYS A 398 54.86 -78.73 10.87
N SER A 399 54.79 -79.61 11.85
CA SER A 399 53.53 -79.99 12.47
C SER A 399 52.89 -78.86 13.28
N TYR A 400 53.67 -78.03 13.99
CA TYR A 400 53.14 -76.80 14.60
C TYR A 400 52.62 -75.83 13.53
N ARG A 401 53.33 -75.67 12.41
CA ARG A 401 52.90 -74.81 11.31
C ARG A 401 51.63 -75.34 10.65
N THR A 402 51.49 -76.65 10.44
CA THR A 402 50.26 -77.26 9.89
C THR A 402 49.07 -77.05 10.83
N LEU A 403 49.28 -77.22 12.13
CA LEU A 403 48.25 -76.99 13.15
C LEU A 403 47.82 -75.50 13.22
N LEU A 404 48.77 -74.57 13.05
CA LEU A 404 48.52 -73.12 13.13
C LEU A 404 48.05 -72.49 11.82
N ASN A 405 48.43 -73.05 10.67
CA ASN A 405 48.00 -72.61 9.33
C ASN A 405 46.73 -73.32 8.83
N ASP A 406 46.18 -74.28 9.57
CA ASP A 406 44.79 -74.71 9.35
C ASP A 406 43.86 -73.50 9.59
N LYS A 407 42.88 -73.27 8.72
CA LYS A 407 41.99 -72.08 8.72
C LYS A 407 41.19 -71.88 10.02
N THR A 408 41.33 -72.82 10.95
CA THR A 408 40.80 -72.85 12.31
C THR A 408 41.02 -71.55 13.11
N GLN A 409 42.20 -70.90 13.03
CA GLN A 409 42.45 -69.66 13.79
C GLN A 409 41.76 -68.42 13.20
N GLU A 410 41.71 -68.31 11.88
CA GLU A 410 40.99 -67.23 11.18
C GLU A 410 39.48 -67.36 11.45
N ASN A 411 38.94 -68.57 11.33
CA ASN A 411 37.54 -68.87 11.63
C ASN A 411 37.18 -68.57 13.09
N LEU A 412 38.04 -68.93 14.05
CA LEU A 412 37.82 -68.66 15.47
C LEU A 412 37.85 -67.15 15.79
N THR A 413 38.70 -66.39 15.12
CA THR A 413 38.74 -64.92 15.25
C THR A 413 37.46 -64.29 14.69
N GLU A 414 36.99 -64.76 13.53
CA GLU A 414 35.75 -64.30 12.92
C GLU A 414 34.52 -64.63 13.78
N LEU A 415 34.44 -65.84 14.33
CA LEU A 415 33.35 -66.25 15.23
C LEU A 415 33.34 -65.44 16.53
N LYS A 416 34.50 -65.18 17.14
CA LYS A 416 34.61 -64.32 18.33
C LYS A 416 34.20 -62.87 18.02
N LYS A 417 34.47 -62.38 16.81
CA LYS A 417 33.99 -61.07 16.35
C LYS A 417 32.47 -61.06 16.19
N LYS A 418 31.88 -62.02 15.46
CA LYS A 418 30.42 -62.16 15.28
C LYS A 418 29.69 -62.26 16.62
N LYS A 419 30.23 -63.04 17.56
CA LYS A 419 29.72 -63.14 18.93
C LYS A 419 29.66 -61.78 19.62
N ARG A 420 30.76 -61.01 19.56
CA ARG A 420 30.84 -59.68 20.18
C ARG A 420 29.83 -58.72 19.57
N GLU A 421 29.73 -58.68 18.23
CA GLU A 421 28.77 -57.84 17.52
C GLU A 421 27.32 -58.16 17.90
N LEU A 422 27.01 -59.45 18.03
CA LEU A 422 25.69 -59.92 18.45
C LEU A 422 25.36 -59.56 19.91
N ILE A 423 26.34 -59.66 20.82
CA ILE A 423 26.20 -59.21 22.21
C ILE A 423 25.99 -57.68 22.27
N GLU A 424 26.76 -56.91 21.51
CA GLU A 424 26.60 -55.44 21.44
C GLU A 424 25.23 -55.03 20.89
N LEU A 425 24.69 -55.77 19.92
CA LEU A 425 23.34 -55.55 19.40
C LEU A 425 22.28 -55.71 20.51
N VAL A 426 22.37 -56.79 21.31
CA VAL A 426 21.41 -57.07 22.40
C VAL A 426 21.60 -56.14 23.60
N LYS A 427 22.82 -55.64 23.85
CA LYS A 427 23.05 -54.63 24.90
C LYS A 427 22.20 -53.37 24.73
N GLN A 428 21.91 -52.99 23.48
CA GLN A 428 21.08 -51.83 23.13
C GLN A 428 19.58 -52.00 23.40
N VAL A 429 19.13 -53.19 23.83
CA VAL A 429 17.72 -53.42 24.17
C VAL A 429 17.40 -52.69 25.47
N ASP A 430 16.39 -51.82 25.46
CA ASP A 430 15.92 -51.16 26.68
C ASP A 430 14.96 -52.08 27.46
N THR A 431 15.29 -52.31 28.72
CA THR A 431 14.53 -53.13 29.67
C THR A 431 14.21 -52.35 30.96
N ASN A 432 14.21 -51.01 30.88
CA ASN A 432 13.84 -50.13 31.98
C ASN A 432 12.78 -49.12 31.51
N LEU A 433 11.71 -49.62 30.91
CA LEU A 433 10.61 -48.82 30.41
C LEU A 433 9.75 -48.34 31.59
N THR A 434 9.41 -47.06 31.61
CA THR A 434 8.56 -46.46 32.67
C THR A 434 7.61 -45.41 32.08
N PHE A 435 6.41 -45.30 32.66
CA PHE A 435 5.46 -44.22 32.39
C PHE A 435 5.68 -43.04 33.35
N HIS A 436 5.80 -41.84 32.81
CA HIS A 436 5.86 -40.59 33.56
C HIS A 436 4.52 -39.86 33.57
N GLN A 437 3.61 -40.17 32.64
CA GLN A 437 2.24 -39.67 32.65
C GLN A 437 1.32 -40.63 33.42
N HIS A 438 0.22 -40.11 33.98
CA HIS A 438 -0.82 -40.90 34.66
C HIS A 438 -1.70 -41.72 33.69
N THR A 439 -1.08 -42.36 32.71
CA THR A 439 -1.69 -43.14 31.63
C THR A 439 -2.55 -44.29 32.16
N PHE A 440 -2.12 -44.91 33.26
CA PHE A 440 -2.82 -46.01 33.95
C PHE A 440 -3.36 -45.61 35.33
N GLY A 441 -3.46 -44.29 35.58
CA GLY A 441 -3.91 -43.74 36.86
C GLY A 441 -2.78 -43.32 37.80
N THR A 442 -3.17 -42.99 39.03
CA THR A 442 -2.30 -42.53 40.13
C THR A 442 -2.26 -43.59 41.23
N ASP A 443 -1.09 -43.77 41.84
CA ASP A 443 -0.96 -44.56 43.06
C ASP A 443 -1.34 -43.75 44.32
N GLU A 444 -1.19 -44.36 45.50
CA GLU A 444 -1.47 -43.73 46.81
C GLU A 444 -0.63 -42.47 47.08
N ASN A 445 0.52 -42.32 46.40
CA ASN A 445 1.43 -41.19 46.50
C ASN A 445 1.28 -40.18 45.34
N GLN A 446 0.18 -40.25 44.57
CA GLN A 446 -0.09 -39.41 43.39
C GLN A 446 0.93 -39.58 42.25
N SER A 447 1.72 -40.65 42.27
CA SER A 447 2.70 -40.95 41.23
C SER A 447 2.07 -41.79 40.10
N PRO A 448 2.64 -41.76 38.88
CA PRO A 448 2.17 -42.57 37.75
C PRO A 448 2.24 -44.07 38.03
N VAL A 449 1.11 -44.76 37.91
CA VAL A 449 1.04 -46.23 38.06
C VAL A 449 1.81 -46.91 36.92
N GLN A 450 2.75 -47.79 37.29
CA GLN A 450 3.42 -48.69 36.34
C GLN A 450 2.59 -49.97 36.20
N PRO A 451 2.03 -50.27 35.02
CA PRO A 451 1.23 -51.48 34.83
C PRO A 451 2.10 -52.73 34.94
N LYS A 452 1.49 -53.83 35.39
CA LYS A 452 2.18 -55.10 35.60
C LYS A 452 2.89 -55.60 34.34
N GLU A 453 2.29 -55.37 33.18
CA GLU A 453 2.83 -55.76 31.87
C GLU A 453 4.19 -55.09 31.59
N ILE A 454 4.41 -53.85 32.03
CA ILE A 454 5.71 -53.16 31.91
C ILE A 454 6.71 -53.68 32.92
N THR A 455 6.29 -53.90 34.18
CA THR A 455 7.19 -54.45 35.19
C THR A 455 7.63 -55.87 34.85
N ASP A 456 6.72 -56.67 34.28
CA ASP A 456 6.99 -58.02 33.80
C ASP A 456 7.90 -57.98 32.57
N TYR A 457 7.73 -57.02 31.65
CA TYR A 457 8.67 -56.80 30.54
C TYR A 457 10.07 -56.47 31.04
N ASN A 458 10.21 -55.48 31.92
CA ASN A 458 11.52 -55.07 32.45
C ASN A 458 12.23 -56.21 33.18
N THR A 459 11.48 -56.99 33.95
CA THR A 459 12.03 -58.11 34.74
C THR A 459 12.37 -59.31 33.87
N ASN A 460 11.39 -59.84 33.11
CA ASN A 460 11.55 -61.08 32.35
C ASN A 460 12.47 -60.90 31.15
N LEU A 461 12.30 -59.82 30.39
CA LEU A 461 13.18 -59.52 29.27
C LEU A 461 14.56 -59.06 29.74
N GLY A 462 14.63 -58.34 30.87
CA GLY A 462 15.90 -57.98 31.53
C GLY A 462 16.73 -59.20 31.93
N ALA A 463 16.09 -60.25 32.46
CA ALA A 463 16.76 -61.51 32.78
C ALA A 463 17.29 -62.21 31.51
N LEU A 464 16.48 -62.28 30.45
CA LEU A 464 16.89 -62.86 29.16
C LEU A 464 18.04 -62.07 28.51
N LYS A 465 17.96 -60.73 28.55
CA LYS A 465 19.03 -59.83 28.10
C LYS A 465 20.32 -60.10 28.87
N THR A 466 20.22 -60.19 30.21
CA THR A 466 21.39 -60.42 31.08
C THR A 466 22.05 -61.76 30.74
N ALA A 467 21.27 -62.84 30.64
CA ALA A 467 21.79 -64.16 30.25
C ALA A 467 22.50 -64.14 28.87
N PHE A 468 21.95 -63.37 27.92
CA PHE A 468 22.53 -63.20 26.58
C PHE A 468 23.85 -62.43 26.61
N ILE A 469 23.92 -61.29 27.30
CA ILE A 469 25.11 -60.43 27.29
C ILE A 469 26.26 -60.99 28.12
N THR A 470 25.97 -61.77 29.18
CA THR A 470 26.99 -62.43 30.00
C THR A 470 27.38 -63.80 29.45
N ASP A 471 26.84 -64.19 28.28
CA ASP A 471 27.11 -65.48 27.65
C ASP A 471 26.77 -66.68 28.56
N ALA A 472 25.78 -66.53 29.44
CA ALA A 472 25.35 -67.56 30.39
C ALA A 472 24.29 -68.52 29.79
N ILE A 473 24.13 -68.49 28.46
CA ILE A 473 23.16 -69.31 27.74
C ILE A 473 23.67 -70.76 27.67
N VAL A 474 22.90 -71.69 28.25
CA VAL A 474 23.22 -73.13 28.23
C VAL A 474 22.72 -73.81 26.96
N GLN A 475 23.43 -74.88 26.54
CA GLN A 475 22.99 -75.72 25.43
C GLN A 475 21.60 -76.30 25.68
N GLY A 476 20.74 -76.25 24.65
CA GLY A 476 19.34 -76.69 24.74
C GLY A 476 18.36 -75.65 25.31
N SER A 477 18.83 -74.47 25.75
CA SER A 477 17.93 -73.38 26.13
C SER A 477 17.24 -72.75 24.92
N THR A 478 15.98 -72.32 25.10
CA THR A 478 15.18 -71.66 24.06
C THR A 478 14.79 -70.26 24.49
N PHE A 479 14.75 -69.33 23.53
CA PHE A 479 14.19 -68.00 23.76
C PHE A 479 12.66 -68.08 23.73
N THR A 480 12.03 -67.83 24.88
CA THR A 480 10.56 -67.78 25.00
C THR A 480 10.16 -66.47 25.69
N TYR A 481 9.81 -65.46 24.90
CA TYR A 481 9.20 -64.22 25.37
C TYR A 481 8.12 -63.76 24.39
N ASP A 482 6.91 -63.53 24.89
CA ASP A 482 5.80 -63.08 24.06
C ASP A 482 5.70 -61.56 24.03
N TYR A 483 6.32 -60.95 23.02
CA TYR A 483 6.18 -59.52 22.74
C TYR A 483 4.76 -59.13 22.36
N GLN A 484 3.96 -60.04 21.79
CA GLN A 484 2.63 -59.70 21.27
C GLN A 484 1.66 -59.33 22.40
N THR A 485 1.76 -59.98 23.56
CA THR A 485 0.92 -59.66 24.73
C THR A 485 1.09 -58.19 25.17
N ILE A 486 2.33 -57.73 25.39
CA ILE A 486 2.58 -56.33 25.79
C ILE A 486 2.26 -55.32 24.68
N ILE A 487 2.58 -55.64 23.42
CA ILE A 487 2.24 -54.78 22.28
C ILE A 487 0.72 -54.61 22.18
N THR A 488 -0.04 -55.70 22.34
CA THR A 488 -1.51 -55.67 22.29
C THR A 488 -2.07 -54.87 23.46
N TYR A 489 -1.56 -55.07 24.68
CA TYR A 489 -1.96 -54.33 25.87
C TYR A 489 -1.83 -52.80 25.67
N LEU A 490 -0.65 -52.35 25.23
CA LEU A 490 -0.37 -50.93 25.00
C LEU A 490 -1.18 -50.38 23.82
N THR A 491 -1.37 -51.16 22.74
CA THR A 491 -2.16 -50.75 21.59
C THR A 491 -3.63 -50.56 21.95
N VAL A 492 -4.20 -51.43 22.79
CA VAL A 492 -5.57 -51.28 23.32
C VAL A 492 -5.69 -50.00 24.14
N LYS A 493 -4.74 -49.74 25.06
CA LYS A 493 -4.78 -48.51 25.86
C LYS A 493 -4.63 -47.25 25.01
N ARG A 494 -3.73 -47.27 24.03
CA ARG A 494 -3.55 -46.20 23.06
C ARG A 494 -4.86 -45.89 22.31
N LYS A 495 -5.58 -46.94 21.87
CA LYS A 495 -6.87 -46.78 21.19
C LYS A 495 -7.91 -46.11 22.09
N GLU A 496 -8.04 -46.53 23.34
CA GLU A 496 -8.94 -45.93 24.34
C GLU A 496 -8.64 -44.43 24.53
N LEU A 497 -7.36 -44.07 24.72
CA LEU A 497 -6.96 -42.67 24.88
C LEU A 497 -7.22 -41.85 23.62
N ASN A 498 -6.99 -42.43 22.44
CA ASN A 498 -7.24 -41.76 21.17
C ASN A 498 -8.75 -41.51 20.94
N GLU A 499 -9.62 -42.45 21.31
CA GLU A 499 -11.08 -42.24 21.27
C GLU A 499 -11.51 -41.10 22.22
N SER A 500 -10.91 -41.01 23.41
CA SER A 500 -11.14 -39.91 24.35
C SER A 500 -10.64 -38.57 23.80
N LEU A 501 -9.46 -38.56 23.16
CA LEU A 501 -8.87 -37.38 22.52
C LEU A 501 -9.76 -36.85 21.39
N THR A 502 -10.27 -37.73 20.52
CA THR A 502 -11.17 -37.36 19.43
C THR A 502 -12.44 -36.71 19.97
N LYS A 503 -13.11 -37.35 20.93
CA LYS A 503 -14.34 -36.81 21.55
C LYS A 503 -14.12 -35.43 22.16
N LYS A 504 -13.03 -35.24 22.92
CA LYS A 504 -12.73 -33.94 23.54
C LYS A 504 -12.35 -32.87 22.51
N SER A 505 -11.66 -33.25 21.44
CA SER A 505 -11.29 -32.33 20.36
C SER A 505 -12.52 -31.86 19.57
N GLU A 506 -13.49 -32.74 19.33
CA GLU A 506 -14.78 -32.38 18.72
C GLU A 506 -15.56 -31.39 19.61
N VAL A 507 -15.62 -31.63 20.92
CA VAL A 507 -16.23 -30.70 21.87
C VAL A 507 -15.54 -29.34 21.82
N LEU A 508 -14.20 -29.30 21.77
CA LEU A 508 -13.44 -28.06 21.67
C LEU A 508 -13.76 -27.29 20.37
N ALA A 509 -13.83 -27.98 19.23
CA ALA A 509 -14.15 -27.36 17.94
C ALA A 509 -15.58 -26.77 17.93
N ASN A 510 -16.54 -27.48 18.53
CA ASN A 510 -17.91 -26.97 18.69
C ASN A 510 -17.94 -25.75 19.62
N LEU A 511 -17.13 -25.74 20.69
CA LEU A 511 -16.99 -24.59 21.57
C LEU A 511 -16.36 -23.39 20.86
N GLU A 512 -15.35 -23.57 20.03
CA GLU A 512 -14.74 -22.48 19.24
C GLU A 512 -15.72 -21.87 18.24
N THR A 513 -16.53 -22.72 17.60
CA THR A 513 -17.62 -22.27 16.72
C THR A 513 -18.66 -21.47 17.51
N ARG A 514 -19.04 -21.96 18.69
CA ARG A 514 -20.00 -21.28 19.58
C ARG A 514 -19.45 -19.96 20.11
N GLU A 515 -18.18 -19.91 20.52
CA GLU A 515 -17.46 -18.72 20.96
C GLU A 515 -17.44 -17.66 19.84
N THR A 516 -17.14 -18.08 18.61
CA THR A 516 -17.13 -17.18 17.44
C THR A 516 -18.54 -16.62 17.17
N THR A 517 -19.58 -17.45 17.25
CA THR A 517 -20.97 -17.01 17.10
C THR A 517 -21.38 -16.06 18.22
N LEU A 518 -21.07 -16.39 19.48
CA LEU A 518 -21.37 -15.53 20.63
C LEU A 518 -20.68 -14.18 20.54
N ASN A 519 -19.40 -14.14 20.16
CA ASN A 519 -18.66 -12.89 19.97
C ASN A 519 -19.30 -12.02 18.89
N LYS A 520 -19.76 -12.61 17.77
CA LYS A 520 -20.49 -11.88 16.71
C LYS A 520 -21.82 -11.31 17.21
N GLU A 521 -22.59 -12.12 17.94
CA GLU A 521 -23.88 -11.70 18.51
C GLU A 521 -23.71 -10.60 19.57
N ILE A 522 -22.70 -10.72 20.45
CA ILE A 522 -22.36 -9.71 21.46
C ILE A 522 -21.91 -8.41 20.79
N ALA A 523 -21.06 -8.50 19.76
CA ALA A 523 -20.61 -7.33 19.00
C ALA A 523 -21.79 -6.61 18.33
N GLU A 524 -22.70 -7.34 17.69
CA GLU A 524 -23.91 -6.76 17.09
C GLU A 524 -24.79 -6.05 18.13
N LEU A 525 -25.03 -6.67 19.28
CA LEU A 525 -25.86 -6.08 20.34
C LEU A 525 -25.19 -4.84 20.97
N LYS A 526 -23.87 -4.85 21.16
CA LYS A 526 -23.10 -3.69 21.64
C LYS A 526 -23.13 -2.54 20.64
N ASP A 527 -22.90 -2.84 19.38
CA ASP A 527 -22.95 -1.85 18.30
C ASP A 527 -24.36 -1.28 18.12
N ARG A 528 -25.41 -2.12 18.22
CA ARG A 528 -26.81 -1.71 18.23
C ARG A 528 -27.11 -0.75 19.38
N LYS A 529 -26.67 -1.08 20.60
CA LYS A 529 -26.78 -0.21 21.77
C LYS A 529 -26.05 1.11 21.55
N TYR A 530 -24.84 1.07 21.01
CA TYR A 530 -24.07 2.27 20.70
C TYR A 530 -24.77 3.17 19.66
N LEU A 531 -25.26 2.56 18.57
CA LEU A 531 -25.97 3.25 17.51
C LEU A 531 -27.29 3.88 17.99
N SER A 532 -28.00 3.24 18.93
CA SER A 532 -29.23 3.78 19.54
C SER A 532 -29.03 5.17 20.16
N GLY A 533 -27.85 5.43 20.74
CA GLY A 533 -27.48 6.74 21.30
C GLY A 533 -27.06 7.78 20.26
N LYS A 534 -26.89 7.39 18.99
CA LYS A 534 -26.33 8.22 17.91
C LYS A 534 -27.28 8.47 16.74
N VAL A 535 -28.54 8.03 16.85
CA VAL A 535 -29.55 8.14 15.77
C VAL A 535 -29.69 9.56 15.22
N ALA A 536 -29.71 10.58 16.08
CA ALA A 536 -29.85 11.98 15.66
C ALA A 536 -28.67 12.46 14.81
N GLU A 537 -27.45 12.06 15.16
CA GLU A 537 -26.23 12.39 14.39
C GLU A 537 -26.28 11.72 13.01
N VAL A 538 -26.69 10.45 12.93
CA VAL A 538 -26.81 9.72 11.66
C VAL A 538 -27.89 10.34 10.77
N LYS A 539 -29.05 10.71 11.32
CA LYS A 539 -30.10 11.41 10.56
C LYS A 539 -29.59 12.74 9.98
N THR A 540 -28.82 13.49 10.77
CA THR A 540 -28.19 14.73 10.31
C THR A 540 -27.21 14.46 9.17
N ALA A 541 -26.37 13.42 9.29
CA ALA A 541 -25.44 13.03 8.24
C ALA A 541 -26.16 12.60 6.94
N ILE A 542 -27.27 11.84 7.04
CA ILE A 542 -28.11 11.48 5.87
C ILE A 542 -28.68 12.74 5.20
N ALA A 543 -29.18 13.70 6.00
CA ALA A 543 -29.68 14.97 5.47
C ALA A 543 -28.57 15.77 4.77
N ASN A 544 -27.38 15.83 5.37
CA ASN A 544 -26.21 16.48 4.78
C ASN A 544 -25.80 15.81 3.47
N HIS A 545 -25.80 14.47 3.39
CA HIS A 545 -25.54 13.74 2.15
C HIS A 545 -26.53 14.09 1.04
N LYS A 546 -27.83 14.25 1.35
CA LYS A 546 -28.83 14.70 0.37
C LYS A 546 -28.53 16.10 -0.16
N ILE A 547 -28.21 17.05 0.74
CA ILE A 547 -27.86 18.42 0.37
C ILE A 547 -26.60 18.44 -0.49
N VAL A 548 -25.53 17.77 -0.05
CA VAL A 548 -24.24 17.71 -0.76
C VAL A 548 -24.40 17.06 -2.14
N LYS A 549 -25.20 16.00 -2.26
CA LYS A 549 -25.51 15.38 -3.56
C LYS A 549 -26.17 16.37 -4.51
N THR A 550 -27.17 17.12 -4.06
CA THR A 550 -27.85 18.14 -4.88
C THR A 550 -26.90 19.27 -5.27
N LEU A 551 -26.06 19.76 -4.36
CA LEU A 551 -25.06 20.81 -4.64
C LEU A 551 -24.02 20.33 -5.67
N ASN A 552 -23.49 19.12 -5.51
CA ASN A 552 -22.52 18.53 -6.44
C ASN A 552 -23.10 18.26 -7.83
N ALA A 553 -24.37 17.83 -7.91
CA ALA A 553 -25.05 17.62 -9.20
C ALA A 553 -25.16 18.92 -10.03
N ASN A 554 -25.17 20.08 -9.36
CA ASN A 554 -25.30 21.40 -9.96
C ASN A 554 -23.99 22.21 -9.94
N SER A 555 -22.85 21.57 -9.71
CA SER A 555 -21.55 22.27 -9.66
C SER A 555 -21.14 22.85 -11.01
N SER A 556 -21.61 22.26 -12.10
CA SER A 556 -21.33 22.69 -13.46
C SER A 556 -22.07 23.97 -13.86
N SER A 557 -23.08 24.41 -13.09
CA SER A 557 -23.85 25.63 -13.34
C SER A 557 -23.00 26.90 -13.30
N PHE A 558 -21.84 26.84 -12.63
CA PHE A 558 -20.89 27.94 -12.53
C PHE A 558 -19.65 27.79 -13.44
N ASN A 559 -19.69 26.86 -14.40
CA ASN A 559 -18.57 26.67 -15.32
C ASN A 559 -18.46 27.81 -16.35
N THR A 560 -17.24 28.29 -16.60
CA THR A 560 -16.96 29.40 -17.52
C THR A 560 -16.88 28.97 -19.00
N ASN A 561 -17.00 27.68 -19.30
CA ASN A 561 -16.90 27.16 -20.67
C ASN A 561 -18.03 27.66 -21.59
N SER A 562 -19.27 27.69 -21.09
CA SER A 562 -20.44 28.12 -21.86
C SER A 562 -20.37 29.61 -22.19
N ILE A 563 -19.95 30.44 -21.23
CA ILE A 563 -19.77 31.89 -21.45
C ILE A 563 -18.59 32.16 -22.40
N SER A 564 -17.49 31.40 -22.30
CA SER A 564 -16.33 31.54 -23.19
C SER A 564 -16.69 31.26 -24.66
N ARG A 565 -17.56 30.25 -24.91
CA ARG A 565 -18.10 30.00 -26.25
C ARG A 565 -18.94 31.16 -26.77
N LYS A 566 -19.76 31.77 -25.91
CA LYS A 566 -20.55 32.97 -26.27
C LYS A 566 -19.66 34.17 -26.57
N THR A 567 -18.54 34.34 -25.86
CA THR A 567 -17.53 35.35 -26.19
C THR A 567 -16.96 35.13 -27.59
N SER A 568 -16.62 33.87 -27.95
CA SER A 568 -16.15 33.56 -29.30
C SER A 568 -17.19 33.86 -30.37
N SER A 569 -18.46 33.48 -30.16
CA SER A 569 -19.56 33.76 -31.09
C SER A 569 -19.80 35.26 -31.27
N ALA A 570 -19.84 36.03 -30.17
CA ALA A 570 -19.99 37.48 -30.22
C ALA A 570 -18.86 38.12 -31.02
N ARG A 571 -17.65 37.59 -30.92
CA ARG A 571 -16.49 38.13 -31.64
C ARG A 571 -16.53 37.85 -33.14
N GLU A 572 -16.89 36.63 -33.50
CA GLU A 572 -17.03 36.21 -34.90
C GLU A 572 -18.07 37.09 -35.61
N GLU A 573 -19.20 37.35 -34.97
CA GLU A 573 -20.32 38.09 -35.58
C GLU A 573 -20.12 39.61 -35.55
N LEU A 574 -19.58 40.18 -34.46
CA LEU A 574 -19.54 41.64 -34.27
C LEU A 574 -18.23 42.31 -34.67
N VAL A 575 -17.13 41.56 -34.77
CA VAL A 575 -15.79 42.14 -34.85
C VAL A 575 -15.05 41.66 -36.08
N ARG A 576 -15.11 40.36 -36.38
CA ARG A 576 -14.24 39.73 -37.37
C ARG A 576 -14.35 40.38 -38.75
N GLN A 577 -15.58 40.50 -39.27
CA GLN A 577 -15.80 41.01 -40.62
C GLN A 577 -15.33 42.47 -40.75
N ASP A 578 -15.80 43.35 -39.85
CA ASP A 578 -15.46 44.77 -39.86
C ASP A 578 -13.94 44.98 -39.67
N PHE A 579 -13.29 44.19 -38.81
CA PHE A 579 -11.85 44.26 -38.59
C PHE A 579 -11.06 43.79 -39.81
N GLU A 580 -11.43 42.66 -40.43
CA GLU A 580 -10.79 42.16 -41.65
C GLU A 580 -10.89 43.17 -42.80
N ASP A 581 -12.03 43.85 -42.93
CA ASP A 581 -12.26 44.84 -43.98
C ASP A 581 -11.43 46.11 -43.76
N ILE A 582 -11.37 46.64 -42.52
CA ILE A 582 -10.51 47.77 -42.16
C ILE A 582 -9.04 47.41 -42.38
N PHE A 583 -8.62 46.22 -41.96
CA PHE A 583 -7.25 45.76 -42.09
C PHE A 583 -6.81 45.67 -43.56
N LYS A 584 -7.66 45.09 -44.43
CA LYS A 584 -7.40 45.02 -45.89
C LYS A 584 -7.34 46.42 -46.53
N LYS A 585 -8.19 47.34 -46.09
CA LYS A 585 -8.19 48.73 -46.56
C LYS A 585 -6.90 49.45 -46.18
N GLU A 586 -6.44 49.32 -44.94
CA GLU A 586 -5.17 49.89 -44.47
C GLU A 586 -3.95 49.29 -45.19
N LEU A 587 -3.92 47.96 -45.40
CA LEU A 587 -2.86 47.33 -46.21
C LEU A 587 -2.79 47.89 -47.63
N THR A 588 -3.94 48.20 -48.22
CA THR A 588 -4.02 48.83 -49.54
C THR A 588 -3.50 50.26 -49.50
N ALA A 589 -3.89 51.05 -48.50
CA ALA A 589 -3.41 52.43 -48.30
C ALA A 589 -1.88 52.50 -48.10
N LEU A 590 -1.30 51.51 -47.40
CA LEU A 590 0.15 51.36 -47.22
C LEU A 590 0.89 50.79 -48.45
N ARG A 591 0.20 50.57 -49.57
CA ARG A 591 0.74 49.99 -50.82
C ARG A 591 1.31 48.58 -50.63
N LYS A 592 0.69 47.78 -49.74
CA LYS A 592 1.09 46.39 -49.40
C LYS A 592 -0.01 45.37 -49.68
N ALA A 593 -0.93 45.68 -50.60
CA ALA A 593 -2.04 44.79 -50.98
C ALA A 593 -1.61 43.41 -51.53
N ASN A 594 -0.35 43.25 -51.92
CA ASN A 594 0.22 41.99 -52.39
C ASN A 594 0.53 40.98 -51.25
N ILE A 595 0.51 41.42 -49.98
CA ILE A 595 0.73 40.53 -48.84
C ILE A 595 -0.60 39.87 -48.45
N LYS A 596 -0.73 38.57 -48.70
CA LYS A 596 -1.90 37.78 -48.30
C LYS A 596 -1.77 37.38 -46.82
N ILE A 597 -2.38 38.17 -45.94
CA ILE A 597 -2.45 37.89 -44.50
C ILE A 597 -3.85 37.42 -44.17
N ASP A 598 -3.95 36.21 -43.63
CA ASP A 598 -5.17 35.66 -43.05
C ASP A 598 -5.18 35.94 -41.55
N LEU A 599 -6.30 36.45 -41.04
CA LEU A 599 -6.50 36.71 -39.62
C LEU A 599 -7.30 35.58 -38.99
N SER A 600 -6.79 34.98 -37.92
CA SER A 600 -7.54 34.02 -37.11
C SER A 600 -7.79 34.57 -35.71
N PHE A 601 -9.00 34.36 -35.19
CA PHE A 601 -9.43 34.90 -33.91
C PHE A 601 -9.50 33.75 -32.90
N GLY A 602 -8.74 33.84 -31.80
CA GLY A 602 -8.80 32.91 -30.68
C GLY A 602 -9.25 33.60 -29.41
N THR A 603 -9.84 32.84 -28.49
CA THR A 603 -10.27 33.32 -27.18
C THR A 603 -9.54 32.57 -26.07
N ASP A 604 -9.06 33.32 -25.08
CA ASP A 604 -8.47 32.78 -23.86
C ASP A 604 -9.01 33.58 -22.68
N ARG A 605 -9.80 32.92 -21.82
CA ARG A 605 -10.40 33.52 -20.60
C ARG A 605 -11.08 34.88 -20.84
N GLY A 606 -11.92 34.96 -21.86
CA GLY A 606 -12.62 36.20 -22.25
C GLY A 606 -11.73 37.23 -22.97
N SER A 607 -10.41 37.06 -22.95
CA SER A 607 -9.47 37.87 -23.73
C SER A 607 -9.38 37.37 -25.17
N SER A 608 -9.27 38.35 -26.05
CA SER A 608 -9.50 38.19 -27.46
C SER A 608 -8.17 38.33 -28.21
N LYS A 609 -7.56 37.19 -28.60
CA LYS A 609 -6.31 37.13 -29.36
C LYS A 609 -6.59 37.05 -30.87
N VAL A 610 -5.91 37.85 -31.69
CA VAL A 610 -5.91 37.73 -33.15
C VAL A 610 -4.54 37.26 -33.59
N PHE A 611 -4.48 36.16 -34.32
CA PHE A 611 -3.27 35.63 -34.92
C PHE A 611 -3.23 35.99 -36.40
N GLN A 612 -2.02 36.15 -36.91
CA GLN A 612 -1.75 36.50 -38.29
C GLN A 612 -1.04 35.33 -38.96
N ASN A 613 -1.60 34.86 -40.07
CA ASN A 613 -1.03 33.80 -40.88
C ASN A 613 -0.72 34.33 -42.27
N ILE A 614 0.36 33.85 -42.88
CA ILE A 614 0.61 34.03 -44.30
C ILE A 614 0.51 32.64 -44.93
N ASN A 615 -0.53 32.43 -45.74
CA ASN A 615 -0.93 31.10 -46.23
C ASN A 615 -1.16 30.12 -45.05
N ARG A 616 -0.39 29.02 -44.98
CA ARG A 616 -0.50 27.97 -43.95
C ARG A 616 0.47 28.14 -42.78
N HIS A 617 1.30 29.17 -42.79
CA HIS A 617 2.34 29.36 -41.77
C HIS A 617 1.99 30.52 -40.86
N ALA A 618 2.22 30.34 -39.56
CA ALA A 618 2.13 31.43 -38.62
C ALA A 618 3.22 32.46 -38.97
N LEU A 619 2.89 33.75 -38.81
CA LEU A 619 3.89 34.82 -38.96
C LEU A 619 5.11 34.61 -38.03
N ALA A 620 4.87 33.89 -36.92
CA ALA A 620 5.87 33.37 -36.00
C ALA A 620 7.05 32.70 -36.73
N ASP A 621 6.73 31.70 -37.56
CA ASP A 621 7.66 30.77 -38.19
C ASP A 621 8.39 31.39 -39.38
N ILE A 622 7.72 32.32 -40.09
CA ILE A 622 8.27 32.96 -41.28
C ILE A 622 9.36 33.96 -40.92
N LEU A 623 9.16 34.77 -39.86
CA LEU A 623 10.11 35.82 -39.49
C LEU A 623 11.39 35.28 -38.82
N THR A 624 11.32 34.14 -38.13
CA THR A 624 12.52 33.43 -37.63
C THR A 624 13.42 32.96 -38.77
N HIS A 625 12.87 32.65 -39.94
CA HIS A 625 13.66 32.30 -41.14
C HIS A 625 14.24 33.51 -41.88
N ILE A 626 13.64 34.69 -41.76
CA ILE A 626 14.15 35.92 -42.40
C ILE A 626 15.32 36.51 -41.59
N ALA A 627 15.31 36.39 -40.26
CA ALA A 627 16.42 36.82 -39.41
C ALA A 627 17.71 35.98 -39.59
N ALA A 628 17.63 34.82 -40.26
CA ALA A 628 18.80 34.01 -40.60
C ALA A 628 19.39 34.34 -41.99
N ARG A 629 18.84 35.33 -42.71
CA ARG A 629 19.28 35.76 -44.05
C ARG A 629 19.50 37.27 -44.21
N LEU A 630 19.57 37.99 -43.10
CA LEU A 630 20.26 39.30 -42.98
C LEU A 630 21.45 39.09 -42.05
#